data_AF-A0A8J6XN89-F1
#
_entry.id   AF-A0A8J6XN89-F1
#
_cell.length_a   1.000
_cell.length_b   1.000
_cell.length_c   1.000
_cell.angle_alpha   90.00
_cell.angle_beta   90.00
_cell.angle_gamma   90.00
#
_symmetry.space_group_name_H-M   'P 1'
#
loop_
_entity.id
_entity.type
_entity.pdbx_description
1 polymer ?
#
loop_
_entity_poly.entity_id
_entity_poly.type
_entity_poly.pdbx_seq_one_letter_code
_entity_poly.pdbx_strand_id
1 'polypeptide(L)'
;MSFCKLGVDDVGKNDQTKLMISLECVDRLHWSHDLGKRLQSLRGKVSMRELAQKVSRNGLTCTYQYIHKLEVGKAEAVSTELILAICNALDVDFKKLFPSVYIDPSELLVVLQKNVA
;
A
#
# COMPACT_ATOMS: atom_id res chain seq x y z
N MET A 1 0.23 9.34 -17.31
CA MET A 1 1.26 9.30 -16.25
C MET A 1 0.86 10.27 -15.17
N SER A 2 0.28 9.78 -14.07
CA SER A 2 -0.15 10.62 -12.96
C SER A 2 0.96 10.67 -11.91
N PHE A 3 1.62 11.83 -11.82
CA PHE A 3 2.59 12.11 -10.76
C PHE A 3 1.85 12.38 -9.46
N CYS A 4 2.05 11.54 -8.44
CA CYS A 4 1.58 11.85 -7.10
C CYS A 4 2.52 12.86 -6.44
N LYS A 5 2.20 14.16 -6.53
CA LYS A 5 2.83 15.21 -5.72
C LYS A 5 2.42 14.97 -4.25
N LEU A 6 3.40 14.68 -3.40
CA LEU A 6 3.25 14.60 -1.95
C LEU A 6 3.66 15.95 -1.36
N GLY A 7 2.70 16.88 -1.26
CA GLY A 7 2.88 18.12 -0.50
C GLY A 7 2.37 17.92 0.93
N VAL A 8 3.21 18.24 1.90
CA VAL A 8 2.82 18.42 3.30
C VAL A 8 3.22 19.85 3.64
N ASP A 9 2.23 20.72 3.80
CA ASP A 9 2.47 22.09 4.26
C ASP A 9 2.54 22.11 5.79
N ASP A 10 3.72 22.54 6.25
CA ASP A 10 4.16 23.18 7.50
C ASP A 10 3.68 22.69 8.88
N VAL A 11 4.64 22.25 9.71
CA VAL A 11 5.22 23.07 10.81
C VAL A 11 6.43 22.33 11.41
N GLY A 12 7.61 22.94 11.27
CA GLY A 12 8.67 22.95 12.30
C GLY A 12 9.57 21.73 12.53
N LYS A 13 10.85 21.92 12.18
CA LYS A 13 12.11 21.38 12.75
C LYS A 13 12.69 20.02 12.26
N ASN A 14 13.91 20.19 11.73
CA ASN A 14 14.97 19.25 11.34
C ASN A 14 14.73 18.45 10.06
N ASP A 15 15.33 18.96 8.97
CA ASP A 15 15.44 18.36 7.65
C ASP A 15 16.39 17.14 7.70
N GLN A 16 15.92 16.08 8.37
CA GLN A 16 16.51 14.76 8.22
C GLN A 16 16.10 14.23 6.84
N THR A 17 17.10 14.08 5.98
CA THR A 17 17.12 13.39 4.69
C THR A 17 15.91 12.47 4.47
N LYS A 18 14.88 12.98 3.80
CA LYS A 18 13.71 12.18 3.43
C LYS A 18 14.08 11.25 2.29
N LEU A 19 14.16 9.95 2.58
CA LEU A 19 14.35 8.92 1.56
C LEU A 19 12.99 8.59 0.92
N MET A 20 12.87 8.83 -0.39
CA MET A 20 11.72 8.39 -1.16
C MET A 20 12.06 7.11 -1.92
N ILE A 21 11.25 6.07 -1.75
CA ILE A 21 11.37 4.82 -2.50
C ILE A 21 10.22 4.73 -3.49
N SER A 22 10.54 4.46 -4.75
CA SER A 22 9.50 4.18 -5.75
C SER A 22 8.72 2.92 -5.37
N LEU A 23 7.39 2.95 -5.49
CA LEU A 23 6.57 1.74 -5.28
C LEU A 23 6.92 0.62 -6.27
N GLU A 24 7.51 0.94 -7.41
CA GLU A 24 8.04 -0.03 -8.37
C GLU A 24 9.18 -0.88 -7.77
N CYS A 25 9.86 -0.36 -6.73
CA CYS A 25 10.92 -1.07 -6.01
C CYS A 25 10.38 -1.89 -4.82
N VAL A 26 9.07 -1.85 -4.56
CA VAL A 26 8.44 -2.52 -3.42
C VAL A 26 7.60 -3.69 -3.92
N ASP A 27 8.10 -4.91 -3.78
CA ASP A 27 7.38 -6.11 -4.21
C ASP A 27 6.16 -6.40 -3.32
N ARG A 28 6.36 -6.39 -1.99
CA ARG A 28 5.32 -6.72 -1.01
C ARG A 28 5.23 -5.70 0.11
N LEU A 29 4.00 -5.39 0.49
CA LEU A 29 3.65 -4.57 1.63
C LEU A 29 3.31 -5.48 2.80
N HIS A 30 3.91 -5.20 3.97
CA HIS A 30 3.45 -5.80 5.21
C HIS A 30 1.99 -5.44 5.45
N TRP A 31 1.20 -6.41 5.88
CA TRP A 31 -0.23 -6.23 6.07
C TRP A 31 -0.62 -6.47 7.52
N SER A 32 -1.32 -5.50 8.09
CA SER A 32 -1.75 -5.53 9.48
C SER A 32 -3.28 -5.54 9.60
N HIS A 33 -3.76 -5.87 10.79
CA HIS A 33 -5.19 -5.80 11.09
C HIS A 33 -5.76 -4.38 10.92
N ASP A 34 -4.99 -3.35 11.30
CA ASP A 34 -5.41 -1.95 11.16
C ASP A 34 -5.57 -1.53 9.69
N LEU A 35 -4.65 -1.98 8.82
CA LEU A 35 -4.78 -1.78 7.38
C LEU A 35 -6.00 -2.51 6.81
N GLY A 36 -6.30 -3.72 7.31
CA GLY A 36 -7.53 -4.44 6.97
C GLY A 36 -8.80 -3.67 7.33
N LYS A 37 -8.88 -3.13 8.56
CA LYS A 37 -10.00 -2.29 9.00
C LYS A 37 -10.12 -1.00 8.22
N ARG A 38 -8.99 -0.42 7.82
CA ARG A 38 -8.96 0.76 6.98
C ARG A 38 -9.47 0.46 5.58
N LEU A 39 -9.05 -0.65 4.96
CA LEU A 39 -9.58 -1.12 3.69
C LEU A 39 -11.09 -1.34 3.75
N GLN A 40 -11.59 -1.99 4.80
CA GLN A 40 -13.02 -2.21 5.02
C GLN A 40 -13.78 -0.88 5.05
N SER A 41 -13.22 0.11 5.76
CA SER A 41 -13.81 1.45 5.89
C SER A 41 -13.82 2.20 4.55
N LEU A 42 -12.72 2.13 3.78
CA LEU A 42 -12.60 2.74 2.44
C LEU A 42 -13.51 2.09 1.41
N ARG A 43 -13.68 0.76 1.46
CA ARG A 43 -14.63 0.04 0.59
C ARG A 43 -16.07 0.51 0.84
N GLY A 44 -16.40 0.80 2.08
CA GLY A 44 -17.72 1.31 2.47
C GLY A 44 -18.84 0.38 2.02
N LYS A 45 -19.69 0.88 1.12
CA LYS A 45 -20.88 0.16 0.62
C LYS A 45 -20.60 -0.78 -0.55
N VAL A 46 -19.44 -0.68 -1.20
CA VAL A 46 -19.07 -1.58 -2.31
C VAL A 46 -18.97 -3.00 -1.78
N SER A 47 -19.65 -3.97 -2.37
CA SER A 47 -19.57 -5.35 -1.85
C SER A 47 -18.18 -5.97 -2.11
N MET A 48 -17.74 -6.90 -1.27
CA MET A 48 -16.45 -7.59 -1.48
C MET A 48 -16.40 -8.34 -2.82
N ARG A 49 -17.54 -8.89 -3.28
CA ARG A 49 -17.64 -9.54 -4.59
C ARG A 49 -17.49 -8.55 -5.74
N GLU A 50 -18.15 -7.39 -5.63
CA GLU A 50 -18.03 -6.32 -6.62
C GLU A 50 -16.58 -5.80 -6.70
N LEU A 51 -15.93 -5.58 -5.55
CA LEU A 51 -14.53 -5.18 -5.51
C LEU A 51 -13.62 -6.21 -6.17
N ALA A 52 -13.77 -7.49 -5.82
CA ALA A 52 -13.01 -8.58 -6.42
C ALA A 52 -13.18 -8.65 -7.95
N GLN A 53 -14.41 -8.43 -8.45
CA GLN A 53 -14.69 -8.36 -9.88
C GLN A 53 -14.03 -7.14 -10.55
N LYS A 54 -14.09 -5.96 -9.93
CA LYS A 54 -13.44 -4.74 -10.45
C LYS A 54 -11.92 -4.93 -10.57
N VAL A 55 -11.29 -5.52 -9.55
CA VAL A 55 -9.86 -5.83 -9.57
C VAL A 55 -9.54 -6.86 -10.67
N SER A 56 -10.35 -7.91 -10.79
CA SER A 56 -10.14 -8.97 -11.81
C SER A 56 -10.27 -8.47 -13.25
N ARG A 57 -11.07 -7.45 -13.51
CA ARG A 57 -11.18 -6.81 -14.83
C ARG A 57 -9.89 -6.12 -15.27
N ASN A 58 -9.00 -5.78 -14.33
CA ASN A 58 -7.69 -5.19 -14.62
C ASN A 58 -6.59 -6.25 -14.81
N GLY A 59 -6.97 -7.52 -15.01
CA GLY A 59 -6.03 -8.62 -15.27
C GLY A 59 -5.44 -9.27 -14.02
N LEU A 60 -5.84 -8.83 -12.82
CA LEU A 60 -5.31 -9.35 -11.56
C LEU A 60 -6.31 -10.27 -10.86
N THR A 61 -5.94 -11.53 -10.68
CA THR A 61 -6.80 -12.51 -10.00
C THR A 61 -7.02 -12.10 -8.54
N CYS A 62 -8.26 -11.74 -8.20
CA CYS A 62 -8.65 -11.42 -6.85
C CYS A 62 -9.99 -12.08 -6.51
N THR A 63 -10.03 -12.88 -5.44
CA THR A 63 -11.25 -13.53 -4.98
C THR A 63 -11.91 -12.77 -3.84
N TYR A 64 -13.22 -12.91 -3.67
CA TYR A 64 -13.92 -12.28 -2.55
C TYR A 64 -13.40 -12.80 -1.19
N GLN A 65 -13.00 -14.08 -1.12
CA GLN A 65 -12.39 -14.65 0.09
C GLN A 65 -11.07 -13.96 0.42
N TYR A 66 -10.30 -13.58 -0.61
CA TYR A 66 -9.06 -12.85 -0.40
C TYR A 66 -9.31 -11.43 0.07
N ILE A 67 -10.28 -10.71 -0.51
CA ILE A 67 -10.71 -9.40 0.02
C ILE A 67 -11.12 -9.52 1.50
N HIS A 68 -11.94 -10.52 1.85
CA HIS A 68 -12.29 -10.77 3.25
C HIS A 68 -11.06 -11.02 4.13
N LYS A 69 -10.11 -11.86 3.67
CA LYS A 69 -8.83 -12.14 4.35
C LYS A 69 -8.03 -10.85 4.61
N LEU A 70 -8.00 -9.94 3.64
CA LEU A 70 -7.36 -8.63 3.78
C LEU A 70 -8.05 -7.79 4.85
N GLU A 71 -9.38 -7.69 4.83
CA GLU A 71 -10.15 -6.87 5.76
C GLU A 71 -10.06 -7.33 7.21
N VAL A 72 -9.94 -8.65 7.43
CA VAL A 72 -9.74 -9.21 8.78
C VAL A 72 -8.26 -9.26 9.20
N GLY A 73 -7.34 -8.75 8.38
CA GLY A 73 -5.91 -8.68 8.72
C GLY A 73 -5.20 -10.02 8.76
N LYS A 74 -5.71 -11.05 8.09
CA LYS A 74 -5.14 -12.42 8.11
C LYS A 74 -4.12 -12.68 7.00
N ALA A 75 -3.76 -11.66 6.23
CA ALA A 75 -2.65 -11.71 5.29
C ALA A 75 -1.39 -11.18 5.99
N GLU A 76 -0.25 -11.87 5.84
CA GLU A 76 1.04 -11.42 6.39
C GLU A 76 1.68 -10.33 5.53
N ALA A 77 1.58 -10.48 4.21
CA ALA A 77 2.08 -9.54 3.23
C ALA A 77 1.27 -9.63 1.93
N VAL A 78 1.12 -8.51 1.23
CA VAL A 78 0.31 -8.38 0.00
C VAL A 78 1.15 -7.71 -1.08
N SER A 79 1.02 -8.13 -2.33
CA SER A 79 1.76 -7.49 -3.42
C SER A 79 1.32 -6.04 -3.60
N THR A 80 2.28 -5.16 -3.88
CA THR A 80 2.01 -3.73 -4.12
C THR A 80 1.06 -3.55 -5.29
N GLU A 81 1.24 -4.33 -6.36
CA GLU A 81 0.39 -4.31 -7.55
C GLU A 81 -1.09 -4.56 -7.22
N LEU A 82 -1.38 -5.57 -6.38
CA LEU A 82 -2.75 -5.88 -5.98
C LEU A 82 -3.37 -4.75 -5.15
N ILE A 83 -2.59 -4.14 -4.25
CA ILE A 83 -3.06 -3.02 -3.43
C ILE A 83 -3.35 -1.81 -4.29
N LEU A 84 -2.49 -1.48 -5.26
CA LEU A 84 -2.74 -0.40 -6.22
C LEU A 84 -4.00 -0.68 -7.04
N ALA A 85 -4.20 -1.93 -7.49
CA ALA A 85 -5.41 -2.31 -8.22
C ALA A 85 -6.68 -2.19 -7.37
N ILE A 86 -6.63 -2.55 -6.08
CA ILE A 86 -7.73 -2.35 -5.14
C ILE A 86 -8.02 -0.85 -4.94
N CYS A 87 -6.98 -0.04 -4.74
CA CYS A 87 -7.12 1.41 -4.59
C CYS A 87 -7.77 2.05 -5.83
N ASN A 88 -7.31 1.66 -7.02
CA ASN A 88 -7.90 2.10 -8.29
C ASN A 88 -9.35 1.64 -8.44
N ALA A 89 -9.68 0.40 -8.07
CA ALA A 89 -11.04 -0.14 -8.14
C ALA A 89 -12.03 0.57 -7.19
N LEU A 90 -11.52 1.19 -6.12
CA LEU A 90 -12.28 1.98 -5.15
C LEU A 90 -12.24 3.49 -5.43
N ASP A 91 -11.47 3.94 -6.42
CA ASP A 91 -11.19 5.36 -6.67
C ASP A 91 -10.62 6.08 -5.42
N VAL A 92 -9.65 5.43 -4.78
CA VAL A 92 -9.02 5.89 -3.54
C VAL A 92 -7.52 6.06 -3.76
N ASP A 93 -6.97 7.20 -3.32
CA ASP A 93 -5.52 7.41 -3.29
C ASP A 93 -4.86 6.41 -2.32
N PHE A 94 -3.79 5.75 -2.77
CA PHE A 94 -2.98 4.82 -1.97
C PHE A 94 -2.64 5.36 -0.57
N LYS A 95 -2.37 6.67 -0.44
CA LYS A 95 -2.06 7.33 0.84
C LYS A 95 -3.21 7.26 1.86
N LYS A 96 -4.46 7.15 1.38
CA LYS A 96 -5.62 6.95 2.24
C LYS A 96 -5.70 5.53 2.79
N LEU A 97 -4.99 4.57 2.21
CA LEU A 97 -4.84 3.23 2.76
C LEU A 97 -3.55 3.11 3.57
N PHE A 98 -2.43 3.60 3.05
CA PHE A 98 -1.11 3.65 3.69
C PHE A 98 -0.70 5.12 3.95
N PRO A 99 -1.06 5.71 5.10
CA PRO A 99 -0.86 7.14 5.37
C PRO A 99 0.57 7.46 5.80
N SER A 100 1.32 6.46 6.22
CA SER A 100 2.69 6.58 6.70
C SER A 100 3.44 5.30 6.37
N VAL A 101 4.54 5.43 5.63
CA VAL A 101 5.52 4.36 5.47
C VAL A 101 6.68 4.76 6.37
N TYR A 102 6.83 4.08 7.50
CA TYR A 102 8.03 4.21 8.32
C TYR A 102 9.10 3.34 7.70
N ILE A 103 10.10 3.97 7.11
CA ILE A 103 11.29 3.31 6.62
C ILE A 103 12.37 3.63 7.64
N ASP A 104 12.89 2.63 8.33
CA ASP A 104 14.13 2.78 9.08
C ASP A 104 15.29 2.61 8.10
N PRO A 105 15.98 3.70 7.70
CA PRO A 105 17.06 3.62 6.72
C PRO A 105 18.30 2.90 7.27
N SER A 106 18.40 2.68 8.59
CA SER A 106 19.53 2.00 9.22
C SER A 106 19.68 0.55 8.73
N GLU A 107 18.55 -0.14 8.52
CA GLU A 107 18.52 -1.51 7.99
C GLU A 107 18.81 -1.55 6.47
N LEU A 108 18.39 -0.51 5.73
CA LEU A 108 18.68 -0.37 4.31
C LEU A 108 20.17 -0.18 4.04
N LEU A 109 20.87 0.58 4.90
CA LEU A 109 22.32 0.77 4.82
C LEU A 109 23.07 -0.56 4.94
N VAL A 110 22.64 -1.46 5.83
CA VAL A 110 23.24 -2.80 5.99
C VAL A 110 23.06 -3.64 4.72
N VAL A 111 21.90 -3.56 4.07
CA VAL A 111 21.62 -4.31 2.83
C VAL A 111 22.38 -3.72 1.64
N LEU A 112 22.46 -2.38 1.53
CA LEU A 112 23.19 -1.71 0.45
C LEU A 112 24.71 -1.94 0.56
N GLN A 113 25.28 -1.94 1.77
CA GLN A 113 26.71 -2.21 1.97
C GLN A 113 27.11 -3.65 1.63
N LYS A 114 26.21 -4.62 1.77
CA LYS A 114 26.48 -6.03 1.43
C LYS A 114 26.49 -6.33 -0.07
N ASN A 115 25.90 -5.47 -0.90
CA ASN A 115 25.78 -5.68 -2.35
C ASN A 115 26.79 -4.85 -3.17
N VAL A 116 27.74 -4.17 -2.51
CA VAL A 116 28.80 -3.36 -3.13
C VAL A 116 30.19 -4.01 -2.94
N ALA A 117 30.24 -5.27 -2.50
CA ALA A 117 31.47 -6.06 -2.39
C ALA A 117 31.56 -7.13 -3.48
#